data_AF-L7UM72-F1
#
_entry.id   AF-L7UM72-F1
#
_cell.length_a   1.000
_cell.length_b   1.000
_cell.length_c   1.000
_cell.angle_alpha   90.00
_cell.angle_beta   90.00
_cell.angle_gamma   90.00
#
_symmetry.space_group_name_H-M   'P 1'
#
loop_
_entity.id
_entity.type
_entity.pdbx_description
1 polymer ?
#
loop_
_entity_poly.entity_id
_entity_poly.type
_entity_poly.pdbx_seq_one_letter_code
_entity_poly.pdbx_strand_id
1 'polypeptide(L)'
;MTESSPWRERLLALCAPALLLLVAVVHLFLVESRGLSPWKGGGFGMFSTVDSPSARFLRVYLVDGESEVQVRLPDRMKELGYDVRVLPTHDALEGLATRVANGTWVPERLASAVTRYQALLAEGVEPSPGDSDVGRVDFMGVRLLRMLEAGEPPPPLGRAHVFQRVRVELWAFRFESSSSRLVATRMAEASASVPP
;
A
#
# COMPACT_ATOMS: atom_id res chain seq x y z
N MET A 1 35.94 37.56 -28.26
CA MET A 1 34.52 37.65 -28.65
C MET A 1 34.20 36.40 -29.43
N THR A 2 33.66 35.37 -28.78
CA THR A 2 33.27 34.12 -29.42
C THR A 2 31.89 34.30 -30.04
N GLU A 3 31.81 34.37 -31.36
CA GLU A 3 30.55 34.37 -32.09
C GLU A 3 29.81 33.06 -31.79
N SER A 4 28.74 33.16 -31.01
CA SER A 4 27.85 32.04 -30.78
C SER A 4 27.15 31.70 -32.09
N SER A 5 27.32 30.46 -32.54
CA SER A 5 26.68 30.01 -33.77
C SER A 5 25.15 30.14 -33.69
N PRO A 6 24.48 30.76 -34.67
CA PRO A 6 23.06 31.09 -34.62
C PRO A 6 22.13 29.87 -34.50
N TRP A 7 22.61 28.68 -34.87
CA TRP A 7 21.85 27.43 -34.70
C TRP A 7 21.83 26.94 -33.25
N ARG A 8 22.85 27.26 -32.44
CA ARG A 8 22.91 26.87 -31.02
C ARG A 8 21.89 27.64 -30.19
N GLU A 9 21.75 28.94 -30.45
CA GLU A 9 20.77 29.79 -29.77
C GLU A 9 19.33 29.37 -30.08
N ARG A 10 19.04 29.02 -31.34
CA ARG A 10 17.74 28.48 -31.75
C ARG A 10 17.44 27.12 -31.09
N LEU A 11 18.43 26.23 -31.00
CA LEU A 11 18.27 24.95 -30.29
C LEU A 11 17.98 25.18 -28.80
N LEU A 12 18.74 26.05 -28.14
CA LEU A 12 18.52 26.38 -26.72
C LEU A 12 17.15 27.02 -26.49
N ALA A 13 16.69 27.88 -27.40
CA ALA A 13 15.36 28.47 -27.36
C ALA A 13 14.24 27.43 -27.51
N LEU A 14 14.48 26.35 -28.25
CA LEU A 14 13.53 25.24 -28.43
C LEU A 14 13.61 24.19 -27.32
N CYS A 15 14.70 24.12 -26.55
CA CYS A 15 14.83 23.16 -25.45
C CYS A 15 13.74 23.32 -24.40
N ALA A 16 13.45 24.55 -23.97
CA ALA A 16 12.43 24.81 -22.95
C ALA A 16 11.01 24.36 -23.37
N PRO A 17 10.47 24.75 -24.54
CA PRO A 17 9.15 24.28 -24.98
C PRO A 17 9.14 22.77 -25.28
N ALA A 18 10.23 22.20 -25.81
CA ALA A 18 10.33 20.76 -26.04
C ALA A 18 10.29 19.97 -24.71
N LEU A 19 10.99 20.45 -23.68
CA LEU A 19 10.97 19.85 -22.35
C LEU A 19 9.56 19.93 -21.72
N LEU A 20 8.88 21.07 -21.85
CA LEU A 20 7.50 21.22 -21.37
C LEU A 20 6.55 20.26 -22.08
N LEU A 21 6.68 20.12 -23.40
CA LEU A 21 5.86 19.20 -24.19
C LEU A 21 6.13 17.74 -23.79
N LEU A 22 7.40 17.37 -23.55
CA LEU A 22 7.76 16.04 -23.05
C LEU A 22 7.10 15.75 -21.68
N VAL A 23 7.19 16.68 -20.73
CA VAL A 23 6.56 16.53 -19.41
C VAL A 23 5.05 16.38 -19.54
N ALA A 24 4.39 17.16 -20.41
CA ALA A 24 2.95 17.07 -20.64
C ALA A 24 2.55 15.71 -21.24
N VAL A 25 3.30 15.20 -22.22
CA VAL A 25 3.05 13.88 -22.84
C VAL A 25 3.22 12.75 -21.81
N VAL A 26 4.30 12.77 -21.02
CA VAL A 26 4.53 11.78 -19.96
C VAL A 26 3.40 11.83 -18.92
N HIS A 27 2.97 13.03 -18.53
CA HIS A 27 1.88 13.19 -17.59
C HIS A 27 0.56 12.60 -18.11
N LEU A 28 0.16 12.92 -19.35
CA LEU A 28 -1.05 12.37 -19.98
C LEU A 28 -0.99 10.85 -20.07
N PHE A 29 0.18 10.31 -20.46
CA PHE A 29 0.39 8.87 -20.47
C PHE A 29 0.21 8.22 -19.10
N LEU A 30 0.73 8.84 -18.03
CA LEU A 30 0.58 8.32 -16.67
C LEU A 30 -0.85 8.42 -16.13
N VAL A 31 -1.59 9.48 -16.46
CA VAL A 31 -3.02 9.61 -16.11
C VAL A 31 -3.84 8.49 -16.73
N GLU A 32 -3.66 8.26 -18.03
CA GLU A 32 -4.46 7.28 -18.77
C GLU A 32 -4.07 5.83 -18.38
N SER A 33 -2.77 5.55 -18.22
CA SER A 33 -2.28 4.19 -18.00
C SER A 33 -2.20 3.76 -16.53
N ARG A 34 -2.02 4.69 -15.59
CA ARG A 34 -1.79 4.38 -14.17
C ARG A 34 -2.90 4.88 -13.25
N GLY A 35 -3.98 5.43 -13.81
CA GLY A 35 -5.11 5.94 -13.04
C GLY A 35 -4.73 7.08 -12.09
N LEU A 36 -3.67 7.84 -12.42
CA LEU A 36 -3.40 9.10 -11.73
C LEU A 36 -4.51 10.08 -12.06
N SER A 37 -4.91 10.92 -11.11
CA SER A 37 -5.93 11.93 -11.36
C SER A 37 -5.52 12.84 -12.54
N PRO A 38 -6.40 13.03 -13.53
CA PRO A 38 -6.23 14.09 -14.51
C PRO A 38 -6.13 15.42 -13.78
N TRP A 39 -5.28 16.33 -14.25
CA TRP A 39 -5.24 17.71 -13.76
C TRP A 39 -6.57 18.35 -14.12
N LYS A 40 -7.54 18.23 -13.21
CA LYS A 40 -8.90 18.70 -13.47
C LYS A 40 -8.94 20.21 -13.25
N GLY A 41 -8.36 20.95 -14.18
CA GLY A 41 -8.29 22.41 -14.20
C GLY A 41 -6.88 22.91 -14.49
N GLY A 42 -6.65 23.42 -15.70
CA GLY A 42 -5.38 24.00 -16.15
C GLY A 42 -5.01 25.29 -15.40
N GLY A 43 -4.51 25.15 -14.18
CA GLY A 43 -3.92 26.23 -13.40
C GLY A 43 -3.65 25.80 -11.96
N PHE A 44 -2.41 25.36 -11.66
CA PHE A 44 -1.88 25.20 -10.29
C PHE A 44 -2.81 24.46 -9.31
N GLY A 45 -2.98 23.14 -9.54
CA GLY A 45 -3.84 22.21 -8.81
C GLY A 45 -3.46 21.97 -7.34
N MET A 46 -3.51 23.01 -6.50
CA MET A 46 -3.39 22.87 -5.05
C MET A 46 -4.73 22.44 -4.41
N PHE A 47 -5.84 22.38 -5.17
CA PHE A 47 -7.19 22.18 -4.59
C PHE A 47 -8.22 21.34 -5.39
N SER A 48 -7.89 20.73 -6.53
CA SER A 48 -8.86 19.89 -7.26
C SER A 48 -8.67 18.40 -6.99
N THR A 49 -9.40 17.91 -5.99
CA THR A 49 -9.79 16.50 -5.73
C THR A 49 -8.74 15.47 -5.29
N VAL A 50 -8.83 15.08 -4.00
CA VAL A 50 -8.81 13.73 -3.37
C VAL A 50 -7.95 12.60 -3.99
N ASP A 51 -6.96 12.87 -4.83
CA ASP A 51 -5.97 11.87 -5.25
C ASP A 51 -4.70 12.01 -4.42
N SER A 52 -4.91 11.99 -3.11
CA SER A 52 -3.83 11.76 -2.17
C SER A 52 -3.63 10.24 -2.04
N PRO A 53 -2.41 9.76 -1.81
CA PRO A 53 -2.20 8.38 -1.36
C PRO A 53 -3.13 8.00 -0.19
N SER A 54 -3.55 8.97 0.64
CA SER A 54 -4.51 8.77 1.73
C SER A 54 -5.93 8.35 1.28
N ALA A 55 -6.34 8.69 0.06
CA ALA A 55 -7.61 8.25 -0.53
C ALA A 55 -7.55 6.83 -1.11
N ARG A 56 -6.35 6.26 -1.20
CA ARG A 56 -6.11 4.88 -1.63
C ARG A 56 -5.78 4.02 -0.42
N PHE A 57 -6.19 2.77 -0.40
CA PHE A 57 -5.87 1.83 0.67
C PHE A 57 -5.62 0.42 0.13
N LEU A 58 -4.80 -0.33 0.85
CA LEU A 58 -4.47 -1.71 0.52
C LEU A 58 -5.27 -2.66 1.39
N ARG A 59 -5.75 -3.74 0.78
CA ARG A 59 -6.25 -4.92 1.49
C ARG A 59 -5.35 -6.10 1.16
N VAL A 60 -4.90 -6.80 2.20
CA VAL A 60 -4.00 -7.95 2.07
C VAL A 60 -4.73 -9.15 2.64
N TYR A 61 -4.76 -10.23 1.87
CA TYR A 61 -5.44 -11.47 2.21
C TYR A 61 -4.46 -12.63 2.13
N LEU A 62 -4.45 -13.46 3.17
CA LEU A 62 -3.87 -14.80 3.12
C LEU A 62 -4.97 -15.76 2.72
N VAL A 63 -4.76 -16.54 1.66
CA VAL A 63 -5.76 -17.42 1.08
C VAL A 63 -5.33 -18.87 1.24
N ASP A 64 -6.21 -19.68 1.84
CA ASP A 64 -6.06 -21.12 2.06
C ASP A 64 -7.32 -21.84 1.57
N GLY A 65 -7.29 -22.34 0.33
CA GLY A 65 -8.46 -22.92 -0.32
C GLY A 65 -9.62 -21.91 -0.41
N GLU A 66 -10.75 -22.24 0.22
CA GLU A 66 -11.94 -21.38 0.31
C GLU A 66 -11.88 -20.37 1.47
N SER A 67 -10.92 -20.51 2.38
CA SER A 67 -10.73 -19.59 3.49
C SER A 67 -9.83 -18.42 3.10
N GLU A 68 -10.26 -17.20 3.36
CA GLU A 68 -9.42 -16.01 3.27
C GLU A 68 -9.38 -15.27 4.60
N VAL A 69 -8.19 -14.84 5.00
CA VAL A 69 -7.97 -14.05 6.22
C VAL A 69 -7.37 -12.72 5.83
N GLN A 70 -8.08 -11.63 6.13
CA GLN A 70 -7.55 -10.29 5.94
C GLN A 70 -6.48 -9.99 7.00
N VAL A 71 -5.31 -9.57 6.57
CA VAL A 71 -4.17 -9.25 7.43
C VAL A 71 -3.73 -7.80 7.26
N ARG A 72 -3.05 -7.28 8.29
CA ARG A 72 -2.42 -5.96 8.22
C ARG A 72 -1.04 -6.06 7.59
N LEU A 73 -0.67 -5.02 6.86
CA LEU A 73 0.68 -4.92 6.35
C LEU A 73 1.66 -4.68 7.52
N PRO A 74 2.76 -5.44 7.63
CA PRO A 74 3.77 -5.28 8.67
C PRO A 74 4.43 -3.89 8.63
N ASP A 75 4.93 -3.43 9.76
CA ASP A 75 5.51 -2.07 9.89
C ASP A 75 6.69 -1.88 8.94
N ARG A 76 7.58 -2.87 8.83
CA ARG A 76 8.72 -2.87 7.90
C ARG A 76 8.34 -2.79 6.41
N MET A 77 7.06 -3.00 6.07
CA MET A 77 6.56 -2.93 4.70
C MET A 77 5.66 -1.72 4.47
N LYS A 78 5.47 -0.84 5.48
CA LYS A 78 4.62 0.36 5.35
C LYS A 78 5.11 1.31 4.27
N GLU A 79 6.43 1.49 4.12
CA GLU A 79 7.01 2.33 3.07
C GLU A 79 6.71 1.76 1.69
N LEU A 80 6.97 0.46 1.46
CA LEU A 80 6.61 -0.21 0.21
C LEU A 80 5.10 -0.14 -0.08
N GLY A 81 4.26 -0.32 0.95
CA GLY A 81 2.82 -0.15 0.83
C GLY A 81 2.39 1.28 0.51
N TYR A 82 3.13 2.28 0.99
CA TYR A 82 2.92 3.68 0.65
C TYR A 82 3.30 3.94 -0.82
N ASP A 83 4.45 3.46 -1.27
CA ASP A 83 4.92 3.63 -2.65
C ASP A 83 3.95 3.00 -3.66
N VAL A 84 3.44 1.81 -3.35
CA VAL A 84 2.40 1.14 -4.16
C VAL A 84 1.12 1.98 -4.25
N ARG A 85 0.74 2.68 -3.18
CA ARG A 85 -0.43 3.59 -3.19
C ARG A 85 -0.15 4.86 -3.98
N VAL A 86 1.08 5.37 -3.96
CA VAL A 86 1.49 6.57 -4.71
C VAL A 86 1.51 6.28 -6.21
N LEU A 87 2.28 5.27 -6.61
CA LEU A 87 2.48 4.88 -8.01
C LEU A 87 2.08 3.40 -8.19
N PRO A 88 0.80 3.13 -8.49
CA PRO A 88 0.29 1.77 -8.60
C PRO A 88 0.76 1.14 -9.91
N THR A 89 1.88 0.41 -9.86
CA THR A 89 2.32 -0.44 -10.96
C THR A 89 2.02 -1.91 -10.65
N HIS A 90 1.78 -2.70 -11.69
CA HIS A 90 1.59 -4.15 -11.56
C HIS A 90 2.78 -4.78 -10.82
N ASP A 91 3.99 -4.47 -11.28
CA ASP A 91 5.24 -4.99 -10.70
C ASP A 91 5.41 -4.61 -9.21
N ALA A 92 4.99 -3.41 -8.80
CA ALA A 92 5.06 -2.99 -7.41
C ALA A 92 4.02 -3.74 -6.54
N LEU A 93 2.79 -3.94 -7.03
CA LEU A 93 1.79 -4.75 -6.33
C LEU A 93 2.23 -6.22 -6.23
N GLU A 94 2.78 -6.78 -7.30
CA GLU A 94 3.28 -8.16 -7.34
C GLU A 94 4.50 -8.35 -6.45
N GLY A 95 5.43 -7.39 -6.46
CA GLY A 95 6.56 -7.35 -5.54
C GLY A 95 6.12 -7.29 -4.07
N LEU A 96 5.10 -6.49 -3.76
CA LEU A 96 4.50 -6.44 -2.43
C LEU A 96 3.84 -7.78 -2.06
N ALA A 97 3.04 -8.37 -2.95
CA ALA A 97 2.40 -9.67 -2.73
C ALA A 97 3.45 -10.77 -2.47
N THR A 98 4.52 -10.80 -3.26
CA THR A 98 5.63 -11.74 -3.12
C THR A 98 6.34 -11.55 -1.78
N ARG A 99 6.59 -10.30 -1.37
CA ARG A 99 7.26 -10.02 -0.10
C ARG A 99 6.42 -10.45 1.11
N VAL A 100 5.10 -10.29 1.01
CA VAL A 100 4.15 -10.76 2.02
C VAL A 100 4.04 -12.28 2.03
N ALA A 101 4.05 -12.93 0.86
CA ALA A 101 4.00 -14.40 0.74
C ALA A 101 5.23 -15.07 1.36
N ASN A 102 6.39 -14.43 1.27
CA ASN A 102 7.63 -14.88 1.91
C ASN A 102 7.67 -14.66 3.44
N GLY A 103 6.55 -14.25 4.04
CA GLY A 103 6.46 -14.02 5.46
C GLY A 103 6.06 -15.23 6.28
N THR A 104 6.65 -15.35 7.46
CA THR A 104 6.15 -16.27 8.48
C THR A 104 4.99 -15.60 9.19
N TRP A 105 3.79 -16.18 9.07
CA TRP A 105 2.58 -15.67 9.71
C TRP A 105 2.28 -16.48 10.97
N VAL A 106 1.94 -15.80 12.06
CA VAL A 106 1.64 -16.41 13.36
C VAL A 106 0.32 -15.85 13.91
N PRO A 107 -0.46 -16.65 14.65
CA PRO A 107 -1.61 -16.16 15.38
C PRO A 107 -1.23 -14.99 16.30
N GLU A 108 -1.96 -13.90 16.20
CA GLU A 108 -1.82 -12.78 17.12
C GLU A 108 -2.51 -13.15 18.44
N ARG A 109 -1.78 -13.00 19.56
CA ARG A 109 -2.36 -13.18 20.89
C ARG A 109 -3.16 -11.93 21.23
N LEU A 110 -4.37 -12.10 21.78
CA LEU A 110 -5.25 -10.97 22.09
C LEU A 110 -4.62 -9.98 23.07
N ALA A 111 -3.78 -10.45 23.99
CA ALA A 111 -2.98 -9.58 24.85
C ALA A 111 -2.13 -8.60 24.02
N SER A 112 -1.46 -9.05 22.97
CA SER A 112 -0.68 -8.21 22.06
C SER A 112 -1.54 -7.27 21.21
N ALA A 113 -2.73 -7.73 20.79
CA ALA A 113 -3.68 -6.91 20.02
C ALA A 113 -4.31 -5.81 20.89
N VAL A 114 -4.68 -6.13 22.13
CA VAL A 114 -5.22 -5.20 23.13
C VAL A 114 -4.14 -4.23 23.59
N THR A 115 -2.91 -4.69 23.87
CA THR A 115 -1.78 -3.80 24.19
C THR A 115 -1.45 -2.86 23.03
N ARG A 116 -1.51 -3.33 21.77
CA ARG A 116 -1.33 -2.44 20.61
C ARG A 116 -2.48 -1.47 20.40
N TYR A 117 -3.72 -1.90 20.63
CA TYR A 117 -4.89 -1.02 20.59
C TYR A 117 -4.82 0.04 21.70
N GLN A 118 -4.44 -0.37 22.91
CA GLN A 118 -4.20 0.52 24.05
C GLN A 118 -3.03 1.47 23.77
N ALA A 119 -1.93 1.02 23.17
CA ALA A 119 -0.79 1.87 22.79
C ALA A 119 -1.16 2.88 21.67
N LEU A 120 -2.02 2.50 20.73
CA LEU A 120 -2.56 3.42 19.71
C LEU A 120 -3.54 4.45 20.31
N LEU A 121 -4.27 4.08 21.36
CA LEU A 121 -5.10 5.01 22.13
C LEU A 121 -4.28 5.85 23.12
N ALA A 122 -3.12 5.33 23.54
CA ALA A 122 -2.23 5.92 24.53
C ALA A 122 -0.95 6.41 23.85
N GLU A 123 -1.07 7.41 22.96
CA GLU A 123 -0.03 8.42 22.78
C GLU A 123 0.22 9.13 24.14
N GLY A 124 0.81 8.42 25.10
CA GLY A 124 1.16 8.93 26.43
C GLY A 124 1.32 7.94 27.60
N VAL A 125 1.08 6.63 27.49
CA VAL A 125 1.26 5.71 28.65
C VAL A 125 1.89 4.37 28.25
N GLU A 126 3.05 4.05 28.82
CA GLU A 126 3.74 2.77 28.63
C GLU A 126 3.04 1.60 29.35
N PRO A 127 2.95 0.42 28.73
CA PRO A 127 2.33 -0.75 29.35
C PRO A 127 3.23 -1.41 30.42
N SER A 128 2.64 -1.72 31.58
CA SER A 128 3.28 -2.41 32.70
C SER A 128 3.47 -3.91 32.42
N PRO A 129 4.64 -4.50 32.71
CA PRO A 129 4.93 -5.90 32.39
C PRO A 129 4.40 -6.81 33.50
N GLY A 130 3.25 -7.43 33.25
CA GLY A 130 2.75 -8.51 34.08
C GLY A 130 1.27 -8.76 33.87
N ASP A 131 0.91 -9.57 32.88
CA ASP A 131 0.18 -10.81 33.23
C ASP A 131 0.17 -11.82 32.08
N SER A 132 0.17 -13.07 32.51
CA SER A 132 0.42 -14.31 31.80
C SER A 132 -0.78 -14.84 30.99
N ASP A 133 -0.43 -15.58 29.95
CA ASP A 133 -1.12 -16.75 29.42
C ASP A 133 -2.63 -16.63 29.12
N VAL A 134 -2.94 -16.03 27.96
CA VAL A 134 -4.28 -16.12 27.38
C VAL A 134 -4.19 -16.82 26.03
N GLY A 135 -4.97 -17.90 25.93
CA GLY A 135 -5.03 -18.82 24.80
C GLY A 135 -5.43 -18.17 23.48
N ARG A 136 -5.38 -18.99 22.44
CA ARG A 136 -5.80 -18.70 21.06
C ARG A 136 -7.13 -17.94 21.09
N VAL A 137 -7.14 -16.67 20.71
CA VAL A 137 -8.39 -15.91 20.69
C VAL A 137 -8.96 -15.91 19.30
N ASP A 138 -10.09 -16.59 19.19
CA ASP A 138 -11.03 -16.48 18.10
C ASP A 138 -12.00 -15.35 18.47
N PHE A 139 -11.71 -14.12 18.05
CA PHE A 139 -12.56 -12.98 18.40
C PHE A 139 -13.75 -12.97 17.44
N MET A 140 -14.90 -13.50 17.87
CA MET A 140 -16.09 -13.67 17.02
C MET A 140 -15.84 -14.46 15.71
N GLY A 141 -14.97 -15.48 15.73
CA GLY A 141 -14.61 -16.24 14.52
C GLY A 141 -13.52 -15.59 13.64
N VAL A 142 -12.98 -14.44 14.05
CA VAL A 142 -11.96 -13.70 13.30
C VAL A 142 -10.56 -14.17 13.73
N ARG A 143 -9.89 -14.88 12.82
CA ARG A 143 -8.48 -15.28 12.97
C ARG A 143 -7.57 -14.07 12.83
N LEU A 144 -7.06 -13.56 13.95
CA LEU A 144 -6.04 -12.51 13.95
C LEU A 144 -4.67 -13.11 13.67
N LEU A 145 -4.02 -12.64 12.61
CA LEU A 145 -2.68 -13.06 12.20
C LEU A 145 -1.77 -11.85 12.09
N ARG A 146 -0.51 -12.05 12.49
CA ARG A 146 0.57 -11.09 12.26
C ARG A 146 1.75 -11.77 11.60
N MET A 147 2.52 -11.00 10.83
CA MET A 147 3.80 -11.47 10.34
C MET A 147 4.83 -11.41 11.48
N LEU A 148 5.76 -12.36 11.48
CA LEU A 148 6.90 -12.37 12.38
C LEU A 148 7.89 -11.27 11.96
N GLU A 149 8.30 -10.44 12.91
CA GLU A 149 9.28 -9.38 12.67
C GLU A 149 10.70 -9.95 12.56
N ALA A 150 11.59 -9.17 11.93
CA ALA A 150 13.00 -9.57 11.83
C ALA A 150 13.64 -9.59 13.22
N GLY A 151 14.21 -10.73 13.61
CA GLY A 151 14.87 -10.90 14.91
C GLY A 151 14.00 -11.48 16.02
N GLU A 152 12.68 -11.65 15.80
CA GLU A 152 11.87 -12.46 16.72
C GLU A 152 12.28 -13.94 16.62
N PRO A 153 12.31 -14.69 17.75
CA PRO A 153 12.57 -16.11 17.72
C PRO A 153 11.50 -16.82 16.86
N PRO A 154 11.88 -17.88 16.12
CA PRO A 154 10.93 -18.60 15.30
C PRO A 154 9.79 -19.15 16.16
N PRO A 155 8.55 -19.16 15.66
CA PRO A 155 7.44 -19.71 16.41
C PRO A 155 7.70 -21.19 16.73
N PRO A 156 7.20 -21.70 17.87
CA PRO A 156 7.20 -23.13 18.14
C PRO A 156 6.64 -23.92 16.95
N LEU A 157 7.21 -25.09 16.66
CA LEU A 157 6.78 -25.95 15.55
C LEU A 157 5.25 -26.12 15.53
N GLY A 158 4.65 -25.95 14.34
CA GLY A 158 3.20 -26.06 14.14
C GLY A 158 2.36 -24.84 14.54
N ARG A 159 2.98 -23.73 14.98
CA ARG A 159 2.26 -22.47 15.25
C ARG A 159 2.23 -21.47 14.10
N ALA A 160 3.04 -21.67 13.05
CA ALA A 160 2.95 -20.85 11.86
C ALA A 160 1.63 -21.13 11.13
N HIS A 161 0.95 -20.08 10.67
CA HIS A 161 -0.21 -20.20 9.83
C HIS A 161 0.23 -20.57 8.41
N VAL A 162 -0.36 -21.64 7.87
CA VAL A 162 -0.13 -22.10 6.50
C VAL A 162 -1.22 -21.52 5.61
N PHE A 163 -0.82 -21.05 4.44
CA PHE A 163 -1.68 -20.50 3.39
C PHE A 163 -1.04 -20.81 2.04
N GLN A 164 -1.83 -20.79 0.97
CA GLN A 164 -1.40 -21.19 -0.37
C GLN A 164 -0.93 -20.00 -1.20
N ARG A 165 -1.61 -18.86 -1.04
CA ARG A 165 -1.29 -17.63 -1.77
C ARG A 165 -1.63 -16.39 -0.96
N VAL A 166 -1.00 -15.29 -1.32
CA VAL A 166 -1.34 -13.95 -0.87
C VAL A 166 -2.06 -13.23 -2.00
N ARG A 167 -3.15 -12.54 -1.69
CA ARG A 167 -3.80 -11.59 -2.60
C ARG A 167 -3.70 -10.19 -2.01
N VAL A 168 -3.20 -9.26 -2.80
CA VAL A 168 -3.13 -7.83 -2.47
C VAL A 168 -4.07 -7.08 -3.40
N GLU A 169 -4.96 -6.29 -2.83
CA GLU A 169 -5.87 -5.43 -3.58
C GLU A 169 -5.60 -3.96 -3.25
N LEU A 170 -5.53 -3.13 -4.29
CA LEU A 170 -5.50 -1.68 -4.16
C LEU A 170 -6.88 -1.12 -4.46
N TRP A 171 -7.38 -0.30 -3.53
CA TRP A 171 -8.68 0.35 -3.62
C TRP A 171 -8.51 1.86 -3.56
N ALA A 172 -9.41 2.60 -4.22
CA ALA A 172 -9.54 4.04 -4.10
C ALA A 172 -10.95 4.43 -3.66
N PHE A 173 -11.01 5.43 -2.78
CA PHE A 173 -12.25 6.12 -2.50
C PHE A 173 -12.53 7.16 -3.57
N ARG A 174 -13.77 7.21 -4.05
CA ARG A 174 -14.27 8.22 -4.96
C ARG A 174 -15.57 8.77 -4.42
N PHE A 175 -15.66 10.09 -4.33
CA PHE A 175 -16.92 10.76 -4.04
C PHE A 175 -17.72 10.92 -5.34
N GLU A 176 -18.91 10.34 -5.39
CA GLU A 176 -19.83 10.48 -6.50
C GLU A 176 -20.82 11.62 -6.17
N SER A 177 -20.66 12.77 -6.85
CA SER A 177 -21.43 13.98 -6.55
C SER A 177 -22.91 13.86 -6.93
N SER A 178 -23.26 13.06 -7.94
CA SER A 178 -24.65 12.82 -8.35
C SER A 178 -25.46 12.07 -7.29
N SER A 179 -24.81 11.16 -6.55
CA SER A 179 -25.44 10.34 -5.52
C SER A 179 -25.09 10.78 -4.09
N SER A 180 -24.17 11.74 -3.93
CA SER A 180 -23.59 12.15 -2.65
C SER A 180 -23.04 10.97 -1.82
N ARG A 181 -22.44 9.98 -2.48
CA ARG A 181 -21.91 8.77 -1.85
C ARG A 181 -20.39 8.68 -1.97
N LEU A 182 -19.76 8.16 -0.93
CA LEU A 182 -18.38 7.71 -0.98
C LEU A 182 -18.38 6.24 -1.41
N VAL A 183 -17.79 5.96 -2.57
CA VAL A 183 -17.69 4.62 -3.14
C VAL A 183 -16.23 4.18 -3.10
N ALA A 184 -15.98 2.94 -2.70
CA ALA A 184 -14.68 2.33 -2.82
C ALA A 184 -14.65 1.46 -4.09
N THR A 185 -13.68 1.71 -4.97
CA THR A 185 -13.51 0.94 -6.21
C THR A 185 -12.14 0.27 -6.20
N ARG A 186 -12.09 -1.01 -6.57
CA ARG A 186 -10.83 -1.74 -6.73
C ARG A 186 -10.12 -1.24 -7.99
N MET A 187 -8.89 -0.75 -7.81
CA MET A 187 -8.06 -0.23 -8.89
C MET A 187 -7.21 -1.33 -9.53
N ALA A 188 -6.62 -2.17 -8.68
CA ALA A 188 -5.68 -3.21 -9.11
C ALA A 188 -5.67 -4.36 -8.09
N GLU A 189 -5.24 -5.52 -8.55
CA GLU A 189 -5.05 -6.72 -7.75
C GLU A 189 -3.78 -7.43 -8.22
N ALA A 190 -3.03 -8.00 -7.27
CA ALA A 190 -1.97 -8.95 -7.57
C ALA A 190 -2.04 -10.12 -6.59
N SER A 191 -1.55 -11.29 -7.02
CA SER A 191 -1.45 -12.48 -6.19
C SER A 191 -0.06 -13.09 -6.30
N ALA A 192 0.43 -13.67 -5.20
CA ALA A 192 1.68 -14.41 -5.17
C ALA A 192 1.48 -15.73 -4.42
N SER A 193 1.95 -16.83 -4.99
CA SER A 193 1.94 -18.14 -4.32
C SER A 193 3.05 -18.21 -3.28
N VAL A 194 2.83 -18.97 -2.20
CA VAL A 194 3.90 -19.26 -1.24
C VAL A 194 4.91 -20.19 -1.91
N PRO A 195 6.21 -19.89 -1.87
CA PRO A 195 7.22 -20.81 -2.36
C PRO A 195 7.19 -22.12 -1.56
N PRO A 196 7.47 -23.27 -2.20
CA PRO A 196 7.48 -24.58 -1.53
C PRO A 196 8.53 -24.68 -0.41
#